data_AF-A0A1J1JKP6-F1
#
_entry.id   AF-A0A1J1JKP6-F1
#
_cell.length_a   1.000
_cell.length_b   1.000
_cell.length_c   1.000
_cell.angle_alpha   90.00
_cell.angle_beta   90.00
_cell.angle_gamma   90.00
#
_symmetry.space_group_name_H-M   'P 1'
#
loop_
_entity.id
_entity.type
_entity.pdbx_description
1 polymer ?
#
loop_
_entity_poly.entity_id
_entity_poly.type
_entity_poly.pdbx_seq_one_letter_code
_entity_poly.pdbx_strand_id
1 'polypeptide(L)'
;MRAGSDEKPAKSRIYPDDLKEFPIKNIPFKQQKPLINCVDILVEGNWEIYQYCQEGHQIKFDYDPKEPQIKINFLRVFEQLNLPTWSFLNAEPQRVEVIGDRDQPITKVKVNGDQLYLGKMPLLRSDSPLVLEYLKSYLPQFEQQGLTWTDLLSSGKIPKEDAGIEAIFAECDRLRETINRKIETLRQTYQELNQKVNQLYLV
;
A
#
# COMPACT_ATOMS: atom_id res chain seq x y z
N MET A 1 43.89 25.91 4.80
CA MET A 1 42.63 25.51 5.46
C MET A 1 41.62 25.12 4.39
N ARG A 2 41.25 23.84 4.32
CA ARG A 2 40.02 23.37 3.66
C ARG A 2 39.51 22.20 4.49
N ALA A 3 38.41 22.45 5.20
CA ALA A 3 37.61 21.40 5.83
C ALA A 3 36.85 20.68 4.72
N GLY A 4 37.01 19.37 4.66
CA GLY A 4 36.28 18.47 3.77
C GLY A 4 36.09 17.16 4.52
N SER A 5 35.09 17.12 5.40
CA SER A 5 34.64 15.89 6.03
C SER A 5 33.70 15.16 5.08
N ASP A 6 34.27 14.44 4.11
CA ASP A 6 33.57 13.32 3.47
C ASP A 6 33.61 12.14 4.44
N GLU A 7 32.74 12.17 5.46
CA GLU A 7 32.48 10.99 6.29
C GLU A 7 31.71 9.98 5.45
N LYS A 8 32.45 9.05 4.84
CA LYS A 8 31.88 7.83 4.29
C LYS A 8 31.18 7.06 5.43
N PRO A 9 29.94 6.58 5.25
CA PRO A 9 29.29 5.76 6.26
C PRO A 9 30.16 4.52 6.51
N ALA A 10 30.46 4.26 7.78
CA ALA A 10 31.26 3.12 8.20
C ALA A 10 30.63 1.84 7.63
N LYS A 11 31.39 1.10 6.81
CA LYS A 11 31.00 -0.24 6.38
C LYS A 11 30.96 -1.12 7.63
N SER A 12 29.76 -1.43 8.11
CA SER A 12 29.56 -2.50 9.08
C SER A 12 30.01 -3.82 8.45
N ARG A 13 31.26 -4.17 8.70
CA ARG A 13 31.85 -5.46 8.37
C ARG A 13 32.15 -6.14 9.69
N ILE A 14 31.11 -6.71 10.29
CA ILE A 14 31.29 -7.71 11.35
C ILE A 14 31.39 -9.05 10.62
N TYR A 15 32.58 -9.63 10.62
CA TYR A 15 32.84 -10.97 10.08
C TYR A 15 32.50 -12.04 11.12
N PRO A 16 32.18 -13.28 10.70
CA PRO A 16 31.86 -14.37 11.63
C PRO A 16 32.96 -14.66 12.67
N ASP A 17 34.23 -14.38 12.36
CA ASP A 17 35.33 -14.52 13.31
C ASP A 17 35.43 -13.36 14.31
N ASP A 18 34.91 -12.17 13.97
CA ASP A 18 34.85 -11.02 14.91
C ASP A 18 33.87 -11.31 16.06
N LEU A 19 32.90 -12.20 15.86
CA LEU A 19 31.96 -12.66 16.90
C LEU A 19 32.63 -13.50 18.01
N LYS A 20 33.85 -14.02 17.79
CA LYS A 20 34.64 -14.70 18.84
C LYS A 20 35.36 -13.71 19.76
N GLU A 21 35.59 -12.48 19.31
CA GLU A 21 36.27 -11.44 20.08
C GLU A 21 35.31 -10.60 20.94
N PHE A 22 34.01 -10.63 20.65
CA PHE A 22 33.02 -10.06 21.56
C PHE A 22 32.87 -10.97 22.79
N PRO A 23 33.14 -10.48 24.01
CA PRO A 23 32.87 -11.27 25.19
C PRO A 23 31.39 -11.64 25.17
N ILE A 24 31.10 -12.96 25.19
CA ILE A 24 29.76 -13.46 25.52
C ILE A 24 29.54 -13.06 26.98
N LYS A 25 29.15 -11.81 27.19
CA LYS A 25 28.85 -11.29 28.51
C LYS A 25 27.74 -12.18 29.06
N ASN A 26 27.94 -12.77 30.24
CA ASN A 26 26.87 -13.40 31.01
C ASN A 26 25.92 -12.32 31.51
N ILE A 27 25.12 -11.75 30.60
CA ILE A 27 24.13 -10.72 30.88
C ILE A 27 22.96 -11.42 31.60
N PRO A 28 22.58 -11.01 32.82
CA PRO A 28 21.44 -11.61 33.50
C PRO A 28 20.15 -11.47 32.70
N PHE A 29 19.28 -12.48 32.73
CA PHE A 29 17.99 -12.48 32.01
C PHE A 29 17.15 -11.22 32.26
N LYS A 30 17.15 -10.69 33.49
CA LYS A 30 16.46 -9.44 33.83
C LYS A 30 16.91 -8.24 32.99
N GLN A 31 18.20 -8.19 32.63
CA GLN A 31 18.77 -7.13 31.78
C GLN A 31 18.53 -7.41 30.29
N GLN A 32 18.35 -8.68 29.88
CA GLN A 32 18.00 -9.05 28.51
C GLN A 32 16.50 -8.86 28.20
N LYS A 33 15.62 -8.90 29.21
CA LYS A 33 14.17 -8.86 29.03
C LYS A 33 13.66 -7.67 28.19
N PRO A 34 14.16 -6.42 28.36
CA PRO A 34 13.75 -5.31 27.50
C PRO A 34 14.12 -5.50 26.02
N LEU A 35 15.25 -6.15 25.73
CA LEU A 35 15.67 -6.46 24.36
C LEU A 35 14.76 -7.52 23.74
N ILE A 36 14.45 -8.59 24.50
CA ILE A 36 13.53 -9.64 24.07
C ILE A 36 12.16 -9.04 23.73
N ASN A 37 11.62 -8.17 24.58
CA ASN A 37 10.33 -7.53 24.32
C ASN A 37 10.32 -6.71 23.03
N CYS A 38 11.41 -5.99 22.71
CA CYS A 38 11.52 -5.28 21.41
C CYS A 38 11.51 -6.26 20.24
N VAL A 39 12.22 -7.39 20.35
CA VAL A 39 12.23 -8.43 19.31
C VAL A 39 10.83 -9.03 19.12
N ASP A 40 10.13 -9.33 20.21
CA ASP A 40 8.76 -9.88 20.16
C ASP A 40 7.81 -8.93 19.40
N ILE A 41 7.86 -7.62 19.68
CA ILE A 41 7.07 -6.59 18.96
C ILE A 41 7.41 -6.57 17.46
N LEU A 42 8.69 -6.66 17.11
CA LEU A 42 9.12 -6.68 15.71
C LEU A 42 8.60 -7.93 14.98
N VAL A 43 8.62 -9.09 15.63
CA VAL A 43 8.10 -10.34 15.06
C VAL A 43 6.60 -10.22 14.81
N GLU A 44 5.84 -9.75 15.80
CA GLU A 44 4.39 -9.58 15.68
C GLU A 44 4.03 -8.58 14.57
N GLY A 45 4.66 -7.39 14.57
CA GLY A 45 4.36 -6.38 13.57
C GLY A 45 4.75 -6.78 12.14
N ASN A 46 5.85 -7.53 11.97
CA ASN A 46 6.20 -8.10 10.66
C ASN A 46 5.16 -9.13 10.20
N TRP A 47 4.55 -9.89 11.12
CA TRP A 47 3.46 -10.79 10.76
C TRP A 47 2.22 -10.06 10.29
N GLU A 48 1.85 -8.96 10.92
CA GLU A 48 0.71 -8.14 10.46
C GLU A 48 0.96 -7.56 9.05
N ILE A 49 2.16 -7.04 8.78
CA ILE A 49 2.52 -6.56 7.43
C ILE A 49 2.45 -7.70 6.41
N TYR A 50 2.92 -8.88 6.77
CA TYR A 50 2.80 -10.06 5.92
C TYR A 50 1.34 -10.45 5.66
N GLN A 51 0.45 -10.35 6.65
CA GLN A 51 -0.98 -10.59 6.46
C GLN A 51 -1.56 -9.64 5.42
N TYR A 52 -1.30 -8.33 5.50
CA TYR A 52 -1.75 -7.39 4.47
C TYR A 52 -1.22 -7.74 3.06
N CYS A 53 0.01 -8.24 2.97
CA CYS A 53 0.55 -8.73 1.68
C CYS A 53 -0.17 -9.99 1.18
N GLN A 54 -0.51 -10.95 2.05
CA GLN A 54 -1.39 -12.08 1.70
C GLN A 54 -2.78 -11.62 1.31
N GLU A 55 -3.19 -10.48 1.85
CA GLU A 55 -4.40 -9.80 1.42
C GLU A 55 -4.26 -9.13 0.04
N GLY A 56 -3.12 -9.25 -0.64
CA GLY A 56 -2.91 -8.71 -1.97
C GLY A 56 -2.63 -7.21 -1.98
N HIS A 57 -2.43 -6.57 -0.82
CA HIS A 57 -1.89 -5.21 -0.75
C HIS A 57 -0.39 -5.25 -1.08
N GLN A 58 0.10 -4.24 -1.82
CA GLN A 58 1.53 -4.13 -2.10
C GLN A 58 2.14 -3.14 -1.13
N ILE A 59 2.99 -3.65 -0.24
CA ILE A 59 3.67 -2.85 0.79
C ILE A 59 5.17 -3.01 0.55
N LYS A 60 5.85 -1.89 0.29
CA LYS A 60 7.30 -1.83 0.24
C LYS A 60 7.79 -1.02 1.44
N PHE A 61 8.23 -1.75 2.46
CA PHE A 61 8.79 -1.21 3.68
C PHE A 61 10.22 -1.71 3.84
N ASP A 62 11.17 -0.77 3.85
CA ASP A 62 12.55 -1.02 4.22
C ASP A 62 12.81 -0.37 5.59
N TYR A 63 13.77 -0.90 6.35
CA TYR A 63 14.23 -0.30 7.61
C TYR A 63 14.87 1.11 7.41
N ASP A 64 15.20 1.47 6.16
CA ASP A 64 15.67 2.80 5.76
C ASP A 64 14.57 3.89 6.01
N PRO A 65 14.94 5.12 6.41
CA PRO A 65 14.01 6.25 6.62
C PRO A 65 13.14 6.65 5.43
N LYS A 66 13.33 6.14 4.22
CA LYS A 66 12.49 6.47 3.05
C LYS A 66 11.01 6.18 3.32
N GLU A 67 10.11 7.05 2.86
CA GLU A 67 8.67 6.80 3.02
C GLU A 67 8.25 5.44 2.45
N PRO A 68 7.46 4.64 3.20
CA PRO A 68 7.01 3.35 2.72
C PRO A 68 6.06 3.54 1.53
N GLN A 69 6.17 2.67 0.53
CA GLN A 69 5.22 2.67 -0.58
C GLN A 69 4.10 1.69 -0.27
N ILE A 70 2.88 2.20 -0.10
CA ILE A 70 1.69 1.40 0.20
C ILE A 70 0.67 1.56 -0.92
N LYS A 71 0.42 0.47 -1.65
CA LYS A 71 -0.66 0.37 -2.63
C LYS A 71 -1.70 -0.62 -2.13
N ILE A 72 -2.89 -0.09 -1.85
CA ILE A 72 -4.04 -0.88 -1.44
C ILE A 72 -4.67 -1.54 -2.68
N ASN A 73 -5.01 -2.82 -2.58
CA ASN A 73 -5.76 -3.51 -3.60
C ASN A 73 -7.23 -3.07 -3.56
N PHE A 74 -7.58 -2.17 -4.47
CA PHE A 74 -8.91 -1.58 -4.56
C PHE A 74 -10.02 -2.63 -4.78
N LEU A 75 -9.78 -3.62 -5.64
CA LEU A 75 -10.76 -4.68 -5.95
C LEU A 75 -11.08 -5.53 -4.73
N ARG A 76 -10.07 -5.83 -3.90
CA ARG A 76 -10.30 -6.59 -2.67
C ARG A 76 -11.12 -5.83 -1.65
N VAL A 77 -10.83 -4.53 -1.46
CA VAL A 77 -11.63 -3.67 -0.57
C VAL A 77 -13.07 -3.62 -1.06
N PHE A 78 -13.26 -3.45 -2.37
CA PHE A 78 -14.57 -3.45 -3.00
C PHE A 78 -15.34 -4.76 -2.73
N GLU A 79 -14.70 -5.92 -2.88
CA GLU A 79 -15.31 -7.23 -2.60
C GLU A 79 -15.63 -7.42 -1.11
N GLN A 80 -14.76 -6.97 -0.20
CA GLN A 80 -14.93 -7.11 1.24
C GLN A 80 -16.12 -6.31 1.79
N LEU A 81 -16.37 -5.12 1.23
CA LEU A 81 -17.47 -4.26 1.69
C LEU A 81 -18.86 -4.78 1.26
N ASN A 82 -18.92 -5.75 0.34
CA ASN A 82 -20.15 -6.43 -0.10
C ASN A 82 -21.31 -5.45 -0.41
N LEU A 83 -20.99 -4.37 -1.13
CA LEU A 83 -21.94 -3.30 -1.44
C LEU A 83 -22.98 -3.75 -2.48
N PRO A 84 -24.21 -3.21 -2.44
CA PRO A 84 -25.15 -3.41 -3.53
C PRO A 84 -24.63 -2.73 -4.80
N THR A 85 -24.60 -3.47 -5.90
CA THR A 85 -24.07 -2.98 -7.17
C THR A 85 -25.06 -3.10 -8.33
N TRP A 86 -24.88 -2.27 -9.35
CA TRP A 86 -25.37 -2.46 -10.70
C TRP A 86 -24.29 -3.07 -11.58
N SER A 87 -24.70 -3.77 -12.64
CA SER A 87 -23.81 -3.98 -13.79
C SER A 87 -23.62 -2.64 -14.50
N PHE A 88 -22.51 -2.49 -15.21
CA PHE A 88 -22.25 -1.29 -16.00
C PHE A 88 -23.37 -1.02 -17.02
N LEU A 89 -23.90 -2.03 -17.71
CA LEU A 89 -25.02 -1.87 -18.65
C LEU A 89 -26.29 -1.28 -18.00
N ASN A 90 -26.58 -1.65 -16.75
CA ASN A 90 -27.75 -1.14 -16.03
C ASN A 90 -27.50 0.27 -15.49
N ALA A 91 -26.25 0.56 -15.11
CA ALA A 91 -25.84 1.87 -14.64
C ALA A 91 -25.65 2.87 -15.78
N GLU A 92 -25.39 2.41 -17.01
CA GLU A 92 -25.07 3.26 -18.16
C GLU A 92 -26.15 4.34 -18.41
N PRO A 93 -27.44 4.01 -18.54
CA PRO A 93 -28.47 5.03 -18.74
C PRO A 93 -28.82 5.84 -17.47
N GLN A 94 -28.35 5.43 -16.28
CA GLN A 94 -28.77 6.02 -15.00
C GLN A 94 -27.72 6.90 -14.34
N ARG A 95 -26.44 6.62 -14.58
CA ARG A 95 -25.32 7.31 -13.94
C ARG A 95 -24.29 7.80 -14.95
N VAL A 96 -24.16 7.13 -16.11
CA VAL A 96 -22.94 7.26 -16.89
C VAL A 96 -23.05 6.80 -18.34
N GLU A 97 -22.83 7.67 -19.31
CA GLU A 97 -22.92 7.32 -20.73
C GLU A 97 -21.56 6.90 -21.30
N VAL A 98 -21.49 5.76 -22.00
CA VAL A 98 -20.29 5.39 -22.79
C VAL A 98 -20.40 6.00 -24.18
N ILE A 99 -19.41 6.83 -24.53
CA ILE A 99 -19.39 7.60 -25.78
C ILE A 99 -18.20 7.25 -26.70
N GLY A 100 -17.25 6.45 -26.20
CA GLY A 100 -16.10 5.97 -26.96
C GLY A 100 -16.28 4.57 -27.57
N ASP A 101 -15.21 4.08 -28.19
CA ASP A 101 -15.17 2.71 -28.74
C ASP A 101 -15.13 1.68 -27.61
N ARG A 102 -16.08 0.73 -27.65
CA ARG A 102 -16.27 -0.30 -26.63
C ARG A 102 -15.28 -1.46 -26.78
N ASP A 103 -14.80 -1.72 -27.99
CA ASP A 103 -13.86 -2.80 -28.26
C ASP A 103 -12.40 -2.39 -27.99
N GLN A 104 -12.18 -1.14 -27.58
CA GLN A 104 -10.86 -0.64 -27.27
C GLN A 104 -10.30 -1.27 -25.97
N PRO A 105 -9.03 -1.72 -25.96
CA PRO A 105 -8.37 -2.18 -24.75
C PRO A 105 -8.23 -1.07 -23.71
N ILE A 106 -8.56 -1.37 -22.46
CA ILE A 106 -8.48 -0.40 -21.38
C ILE A 106 -7.00 -0.10 -21.11
N THR A 107 -6.57 1.12 -21.43
CA THR A 107 -5.20 1.60 -21.23
C THR A 107 -5.15 3.12 -20.99
N LYS A 108 -4.32 3.56 -20.03
CA LYS A 108 -4.04 4.99 -19.77
C LYS A 108 -5.32 5.80 -19.48
N VAL A 109 -6.06 5.37 -18.46
CA VAL A 109 -7.29 6.04 -18.00
C VAL A 109 -6.99 7.41 -17.38
N LYS A 110 -7.78 8.44 -17.74
CA LYS A 110 -7.70 9.79 -17.18
C LYS A 110 -9.09 10.38 -16.96
N VAL A 111 -9.25 11.29 -16.00
CA VAL A 111 -10.50 12.04 -15.77
C VAL A 111 -10.24 13.51 -16.03
N ASN A 112 -11.16 14.17 -16.74
CA ASN A 112 -11.16 15.61 -16.99
C ASN A 112 -12.60 16.13 -17.07
N GLY A 113 -12.97 17.00 -16.13
CA GLY A 113 -14.35 17.49 -16.00
C GLY A 113 -15.33 16.36 -15.71
N ASP A 114 -16.41 16.30 -16.49
CA ASP A 114 -17.45 15.28 -16.43
C ASP A 114 -17.13 14.04 -17.30
N GLN A 115 -15.89 13.91 -17.76
CA GLN A 115 -15.48 12.88 -18.71
C GLN A 115 -14.28 12.06 -18.24
N LEU A 116 -14.32 10.78 -18.58
CA LEU A 116 -13.21 9.84 -18.48
C LEU A 116 -12.68 9.56 -19.89
N TYR A 117 -11.37 9.50 -20.01
CA TYR A 117 -10.62 9.39 -21.25
C TYR A 117 -9.76 8.13 -21.26
N LEU A 118 -9.63 7.54 -22.44
CA LEU A 118 -8.70 6.46 -22.74
C LEU A 118 -7.61 6.99 -23.66
N GLY A 119 -6.44 7.29 -23.08
CA GLY A 119 -5.39 8.01 -23.79
C GLY A 119 -5.82 9.44 -24.16
N LYS A 120 -6.16 9.68 -25.43
CA LYS A 120 -6.67 10.98 -25.94
C LYS A 120 -8.14 10.93 -26.34
N MET A 121 -8.76 9.76 -26.35
CA MET A 121 -10.14 9.58 -26.79
C MET A 121 -11.07 9.72 -25.59
N PRO A 122 -12.16 10.51 -25.70
CA PRO A 122 -13.20 10.51 -24.69
C PRO A 122 -13.84 9.12 -24.68
N LEU A 123 -14.01 8.58 -23.48
CA LEU A 123 -14.46 7.21 -23.29
C LEU A 123 -15.87 7.19 -22.71
N LEU A 124 -16.10 8.03 -21.70
CA LEU A 124 -17.28 7.98 -20.88
C LEU A 124 -17.58 9.35 -20.28
N ARG A 125 -18.87 9.64 -20.06
CA ARG A 125 -19.37 10.85 -19.43
C ARG A 125 -20.25 10.50 -18.23
N SER A 126 -20.05 11.15 -17.09
CA SER A 126 -20.85 10.96 -15.89
C SER A 126 -21.28 12.32 -15.35
N ASP A 127 -22.50 12.42 -14.85
CA ASP A 127 -22.99 13.59 -14.11
C ASP A 127 -22.46 13.63 -12.67
N SER A 128 -22.03 12.47 -12.14
CA SER A 128 -21.38 12.34 -10.84
C SER A 128 -19.86 12.29 -10.97
N PRO A 129 -19.11 13.28 -10.42
CA PRO A 129 -17.64 13.24 -10.33
C PRO A 129 -17.14 12.05 -9.51
N LEU A 130 -17.91 11.59 -8.52
CA LEU A 130 -17.53 10.49 -7.64
C LEU A 130 -17.48 9.15 -8.39
N VAL A 131 -18.42 8.93 -9.32
CA VAL A 131 -18.40 7.77 -10.22
C VAL A 131 -17.16 7.80 -11.10
N LEU A 132 -16.77 8.96 -11.64
CA LEU A 132 -15.57 9.07 -12.48
C LEU A 132 -14.30 8.72 -11.70
N GLU A 133 -14.15 9.20 -10.47
CA GLU A 133 -13.01 8.87 -9.62
C GLU A 133 -13.00 7.39 -9.19
N TYR A 134 -14.17 6.80 -8.93
CA TYR A 134 -14.29 5.35 -8.72
C TYR A 134 -13.78 4.58 -9.94
N LEU A 135 -14.26 4.91 -11.13
CA LEU A 135 -13.87 4.23 -12.36
C LEU A 135 -12.37 4.42 -12.64
N LYS A 136 -11.84 5.62 -12.48
CA LYS A 136 -10.42 5.90 -12.62
C LYS A 136 -9.55 5.08 -11.65
N SER A 137 -10.07 4.75 -10.47
CA SER A 137 -9.38 3.88 -9.51
C SER A 137 -9.56 2.41 -9.84
N TYR A 138 -10.74 2.00 -10.29
CA TYR A 138 -11.13 0.61 -10.58
C TYR A 138 -10.53 0.06 -11.89
N LEU A 139 -10.52 0.87 -12.96
CA LEU A 139 -10.15 0.43 -14.30
C LEU A 139 -8.66 0.08 -14.48
N PRO A 140 -7.70 0.80 -13.87
CA PRO A 140 -6.28 0.47 -13.98
C PRO A 140 -5.91 -0.94 -13.52
N GLN A 141 -6.69 -1.57 -12.63
CA GLN A 141 -6.43 -2.95 -12.21
C GLN A 141 -6.74 -3.98 -13.31
N PHE A 142 -7.56 -3.61 -14.31
CA PHE A 142 -7.90 -4.46 -15.45
C PHE A 142 -7.01 -4.24 -16.67
N GLU A 143 -6.22 -3.16 -16.72
CA GLU A 143 -5.24 -2.92 -17.80
C GLU A 143 -4.24 -4.08 -17.94
N GLN A 144 -3.86 -4.71 -16.80
CA GLN A 144 -2.94 -5.84 -16.78
C GLN A 144 -3.54 -7.14 -17.32
N GLN A 145 -4.86 -7.19 -17.51
CA GLN A 145 -5.59 -8.37 -18.00
C GLN A 145 -5.90 -8.28 -19.50
N GLY A 146 -5.59 -7.14 -20.15
CA GLY A 146 -5.84 -6.94 -21.57
C GLY A 146 -7.33 -6.87 -21.93
N LEU A 147 -8.18 -6.51 -20.96
CA LEU A 147 -9.64 -6.44 -21.16
C LEU A 147 -10.03 -5.19 -21.96
N THR A 148 -11.11 -5.34 -22.69
CA THR A 148 -11.78 -4.26 -23.44
C THR A 148 -12.89 -3.64 -22.60
N TRP A 149 -13.45 -2.53 -23.08
CA TRP A 149 -14.61 -1.94 -22.43
C TRP A 149 -15.83 -2.86 -22.51
N THR A 150 -16.03 -3.55 -23.63
CA THR A 150 -17.09 -4.54 -23.83
C THR A 150 -17.07 -5.61 -22.74
N ASP A 151 -15.89 -6.08 -22.34
CA ASP A 151 -15.73 -7.08 -21.27
C ASP A 151 -16.21 -6.56 -19.92
N LEU A 152 -15.85 -5.32 -19.60
CA LEU A 152 -16.23 -4.66 -18.36
C LEU A 152 -17.69 -4.19 -18.34
N LEU A 153 -18.28 -3.80 -19.48
CA LEU A 153 -19.71 -3.52 -19.56
C LEU A 153 -20.52 -4.77 -19.19
N SER A 154 -20.03 -5.93 -19.62
CA SER A 154 -20.68 -7.22 -19.43
C SER A 154 -20.50 -7.77 -18.00
N SER A 155 -19.31 -7.61 -17.41
CA SER A 155 -18.94 -8.28 -16.14
C SER A 155 -18.68 -7.34 -14.96
N GLY A 156 -18.44 -6.06 -15.24
CA GLY A 156 -18.08 -5.06 -14.25
C GLY A 156 -19.24 -4.69 -13.33
N LYS A 157 -18.89 -4.16 -12.16
CA LYS A 157 -19.84 -3.70 -11.15
C LYS A 157 -19.58 -2.25 -10.75
N ILE A 158 -20.66 -1.51 -10.53
CA ILE A 158 -20.65 -0.15 -9.98
C ILE A 158 -21.54 -0.15 -8.74
N PRO A 159 -21.15 0.44 -7.60
CA PRO A 159 -22.05 0.67 -6.47
C PRO A 159 -23.37 1.33 -6.92
N LYS A 160 -24.49 1.03 -6.25
CA LYS A 160 -25.77 1.67 -6.58
C LYS A 160 -25.83 3.14 -6.16
N GLU A 161 -25.18 3.46 -5.05
CA GLU A 161 -25.26 4.77 -4.40
C GLU A 161 -23.87 5.37 -4.21
N ASP A 162 -23.79 6.71 -4.19
CA ASP A 162 -22.54 7.45 -3.93
C ASP A 162 -21.96 7.12 -2.55
N ALA A 163 -22.80 6.95 -1.53
CA ALA A 163 -22.36 6.54 -0.19
C ALA A 163 -21.58 5.20 -0.20
N GLY A 164 -21.90 4.29 -1.13
CA GLY A 164 -21.14 3.06 -1.32
C GLY A 164 -19.75 3.33 -1.89
N ILE A 165 -19.63 4.28 -2.83
CA ILE A 165 -18.32 4.69 -3.37
C ILE A 165 -17.47 5.36 -2.29
N GLU A 166 -18.07 6.25 -1.49
CA GLU A 166 -17.39 6.90 -0.37
C GLU A 166 -16.88 5.89 0.65
N ALA A 167 -17.68 4.86 0.97
CA ALA A 167 -17.27 3.78 1.87
C ALA A 167 -16.02 3.04 1.37
N ILE A 168 -15.90 2.80 0.06
CA ILE A 168 -14.72 2.15 -0.53
C ILE A 168 -13.47 3.03 -0.33
N PHE A 169 -13.57 4.33 -0.64
CA PHE A 169 -12.44 5.24 -0.47
C PHE A 169 -12.04 5.40 0.98
N ALA A 170 -13.02 5.57 1.88
CA ALA A 170 -12.78 5.65 3.31
C ALA A 170 -12.08 4.40 3.84
N GLU A 171 -12.49 3.21 3.40
CA GLU A 171 -11.85 1.96 3.82
C GLU A 171 -10.43 1.82 3.28
N CYS A 172 -10.17 2.24 2.03
CA CYS A 172 -8.82 2.28 1.48
C CYS A 172 -7.90 3.22 2.29
N ASP A 173 -8.39 4.40 2.66
CA ASP A 173 -7.65 5.36 3.46
C ASP A 173 -7.40 4.84 4.88
N ARG A 174 -8.42 4.24 5.52
CA ARG A 174 -8.29 3.59 6.83
C ARG A 174 -7.23 2.49 6.83
N LEU A 175 -7.23 1.61 5.81
CA LEU A 175 -6.23 0.55 5.67
C LEU A 175 -4.82 1.14 5.48
N ARG A 176 -4.67 2.15 4.61
CA ARG A 176 -3.39 2.82 4.40
C ARG A 176 -2.87 3.45 5.69
N GLU A 177 -3.73 4.14 6.45
CA GLU A 177 -3.35 4.75 7.72
C GLU A 177 -2.93 3.68 8.74
N THR A 178 -3.65 2.56 8.80
CA THR A 178 -3.35 1.45 9.70
C THR A 178 -1.97 0.85 9.40
N ILE A 179 -1.68 0.57 8.12
CA ILE A 179 -0.39 0.04 7.68
C ILE A 179 0.74 1.05 7.96
N ASN A 180 0.53 2.32 7.66
CA ASN A 180 1.51 3.38 7.96
C ASN A 180 1.84 3.45 9.44
N ARG A 181 0.83 3.41 10.31
CA ARG A 181 1.00 3.44 11.75
C ARG A 181 1.81 2.23 12.25
N LYS A 182 1.52 1.05 11.70
CA LYS A 182 2.27 -0.18 12.03
C LYS A 182 3.74 -0.08 11.61
N ILE A 183 4.00 0.43 10.42
CA ILE A 183 5.36 0.68 9.92
C ILE A 183 6.12 1.67 10.83
N GLU A 184 5.45 2.73 11.28
CA GLU A 184 6.06 3.70 12.18
C GLU A 184 6.40 3.09 13.54
N THR A 185 5.51 2.27 14.11
CA THR A 185 5.80 1.51 15.34
C THR A 185 7.01 0.59 15.16
N LEU A 186 7.12 -0.10 14.02
CA LEU A 186 8.28 -0.97 13.73
C LEU A 186 9.58 -0.17 13.67
N ARG A 187 9.58 1.00 13.01
CA ARG A 187 10.76 1.88 12.94
C ARG A 187 11.24 2.33 14.31
N GLN A 188 10.33 2.80 15.14
CA GLN A 188 10.64 3.23 16.51
C GLN A 188 11.21 2.06 17.33
N THR A 189 10.60 0.88 17.20
CA THR A 189 11.06 -0.33 17.90
C THR A 189 12.48 -0.75 17.47
N TYR A 190 12.80 -0.67 16.18
CA TYR A 190 14.16 -0.92 15.70
C TYR A 190 15.17 0.10 16.23
N GLN A 191 14.81 1.39 16.32
CA GLN A 191 15.68 2.42 16.90
C GLN A 191 15.97 2.14 18.37
N GLU A 192 14.94 1.79 19.15
CA GLU A 192 15.08 1.40 20.55
C GLU A 192 15.96 0.14 20.71
N LEU A 193 15.77 -0.86 19.85
CA LEU A 193 16.57 -2.07 19.86
C LEU A 193 18.05 -1.75 19.64
N ASN A 194 18.38 -0.91 18.66
CA ASN A 194 19.76 -0.47 18.40
C ASN A 194 20.37 0.26 19.59
N GLN A 195 19.62 1.15 20.24
CA GLN A 195 20.09 1.84 21.45
C GLN A 195 20.39 0.86 22.59
N LYS A 196 19.49 -0.11 22.82
CA LYS A 196 19.65 -1.13 23.89
C LYS A 196 20.82 -2.08 23.61
N VAL A 197 21.01 -2.50 22.35
CA VAL A 197 22.17 -3.31 21.94
C VAL A 197 23.46 -2.54 22.21
N ASN A 198 23.53 -1.27 21.80
CA ASN A 198 24.70 -0.43 22.07
C ASN A 198 24.98 -0.30 23.57
N GLN A 199 23.95 -0.10 24.41
CA GLN A 199 24.12 -0.03 25.86
C GLN A 199 24.62 -1.34 26.49
N LEU A 200 24.21 -2.49 25.97
CA LEU A 200 24.59 -3.81 26.52
C LEU A 200 26.00 -4.24 26.06
N TYR A 201 26.35 -3.97 24.81
CA TYR A 201 27.54 -4.53 24.16
C TYR A 201 28.68 -3.53 23.97
N LEU A 202 28.42 -2.22 23.83
CA LEU A 202 29.43 -1.17 23.59
C LEU A 202 29.69 -0.32 24.84
N VAL A 203 30.17 -0.97 25.91
CA VAL A 203 30.98 -0.29 26.95
C VAL A 203 32.44 -0.38 26.51
#